data_AF-A0A2H9LX13-F1
#
_entry.id   AF-A0A2H9LX13-F1
#
_cell.length_a   1.000
_cell.length_b   1.000
_cell.length_c   1.000
_cell.angle_alpha   90.00
_cell.angle_beta   90.00
_cell.angle_gamma   90.00
#
_symmetry.space_group_name_H-M   'P 1'
#
loop_
_entity.id
_entity.type
_entity.pdbx_description
1 polymer ?
#
loop_
_entity_poly.entity_id
_entity_poly.type
_entity_poly.pdbx_seq_one_letter_code
_entity_poly.pdbx_strand_id
1 'polypeptide(L)' 'MDIIKVETARRKAWEKTEENKCLHGRIGQVKAGDPLSMFYEDANRVIRENPDYFSDAVTTTGNNHETTIHVPGTNIVYRK' A
#
# COMPACT_ATOMS: atom_id res chain seq x y z
N MET A 1 6.61 -19.42 -6.91
CA MET A 1 6.58 -18.51 -5.75
C MET A 1 5.32 -18.80 -5.00
N ASP A 2 5.41 -19.21 -3.75
CA ASP A 2 4.23 -19.51 -2.92
C ASP A 2 3.62 -18.19 -2.42
N ILE A 3 2.34 -17.98 -2.71
CA ILE A 3 1.58 -16.79 -2.33
C ILE A 3 0.45 -17.25 -1.42
N ILE A 4 0.32 -16.59 -0.26
CA ILE A 4 -0.73 -16.90 0.71
C ILE A 4 -1.85 -15.88 0.51
N LYS A 5 -3.02 -16.35 0.09
CA LYS A 5 -4.23 -15.53 0.05
C LYS A 5 -4.70 -15.28 1.47
N VAL A 6 -4.88 -14.02 1.84
CA VAL A 6 -5.34 -13.66 3.18
C VAL A 6 -6.84 -13.42 3.13
N GLU A 7 -7.65 -14.45 3.36
CA GLU A 7 -9.12 -14.35 3.33
C GLU A 7 -9.66 -13.30 4.34
N THR A 8 -8.92 -13.06 5.42
CA THR A 8 -9.24 -12.07 6.46
C THR A 8 -8.88 -10.63 6.10
N ALA A 9 -8.27 -10.36 4.93
CA ALA A 9 -7.62 -9.08 4.64
C ALA A 9 -8.30 -8.17 3.62
N ARG A 10 -9.63 -8.24 3.48
CA ARG A 10 -10.40 -7.10 2.92
C ARG A 10 -10.37 -5.84 3.80
N ARG A 11 -9.46 -5.76 4.76
CA ARG A 11 -9.19 -4.56 5.54
C ARG A 11 -8.50 -3.56 4.63
N LYS A 12 -9.09 -2.37 4.53
CA LYS A 12 -8.43 -1.22 3.93
C LYS A 12 -7.21 -0.91 4.78
N ALA A 13 -6.04 -0.86 4.17
CA ALA A 13 -4.83 -0.43 4.85
C ALA A 13 -4.31 0.83 4.18
N TRP A 14 -3.68 1.67 5.00
CA TRP A 14 -2.97 2.84 4.54
C TRP A 14 -1.49 2.64 4.81
N GLU A 15 -0.70 2.70 3.75
CA GLU A 15 0.75 2.58 3.84
C GLU A 15 1.47 3.81 3.31
N LYS A 16 2.54 4.18 4.00
CA LYS A 16 3.52 5.14 3.51
C LYS A 16 4.74 4.36 3.05
N THR A 17 5.14 4.57 1.80
CA THR A 17 6.39 4.04 1.28
C THR A 17 7.52 5.05 1.34
N GLU A 18 8.76 4.59 1.24
CA GLU A 18 9.97 5.43 1.25
C GLU A 18 9.96 6.53 0.16
N GLU A 19 9.24 6.31 -0.94
CA GLU A 19 9.14 7.26 -2.06
C GLU A 19 8.10 8.36 -1.85
N ASN A 20 7.67 8.64 -0.61
CA ASN A 20 6.60 9.62 -0.31
C ASN A 20 5.25 9.29 -0.96
N LYS A 21 5.02 8.01 -1.27
CA LYS A 21 3.78 7.53 -1.87
C LYS A 21 2.91 6.95 -0.75
N CYS A 22 1.71 7.50 -0.62
CA CYS A 22 0.67 6.91 0.20
C CYS A 22 -0.10 5.91 -0.66
N LEU A 23 -0.23 4.68 -0.17
CA LEU A 23 -1.02 3.65 -0.81
C LEU A 23 -2.26 3.38 0.02
N HIS A 24 -3.41 3.41 -0.64
CA HIS A 24 -4.69 3.06 -0.06
C HIS A 24 -5.30 1.90 -0.84
N GLY A 25 -5.42 0.73 -0.24
CA GLY A 25 -5.96 -0.44 -0.91
C GLY A 25 -6.41 -1.53 0.05
N ARG A 26 -6.87 -2.64 -0.50
CA ARG A 26 -7.20 -3.85 0.27
C ARG A 26 -6.04 -4.82 0.18
N ILE A 27 -5.61 -5.40 1.30
CA ILE A 27 -4.53 -6.40 1.27
C ILE A 27 -5.13 -7.72 0.77
N GLY A 28 -4.83 -8.12 -0.47
CA GLY A 28 -5.34 -9.37 -1.03
C GLY A 28 -4.48 -10.57 -0.66
N GLN A 29 -3.15 -10.39 -0.70
CA GLN A 29 -2.20 -11.51 -0.66
C GLN A 29 -0.89 -11.09 0.02
N VAL A 30 -0.19 -12.05 0.62
CA VAL A 30 1.17 -11.87 1.15
C VAL A 30 2.10 -12.94 0.58
N LYS A 31 3.37 -12.61 0.42
CA LYS A 31 4.36 -13.54 -0.11
C LYS A 31 4.79 -14.53 0.97
N ALA A 32 4.74 -15.84 0.69
CA ALA A 32 5.27 -16.83 1.62
C ALA A 32 6.79 -16.64 1.78
N GLY A 33 7.26 -16.55 3.02
CA GLY A 33 8.68 -16.30 3.34
C GLY A 33 9.08 -14.82 3.41
N ASP A 34 8.24 -13.90 2.98
CA ASP A 34 8.39 -12.46 3.22
C ASP A 34 7.03 -11.86 3.58
N PRO A 35 6.58 -12.04 4.83
CA PRO A 35 5.26 -11.60 5.28
C PRO A 35 5.10 -10.08 5.33
N LEU A 36 6.20 -9.32 5.15
CA LEU A 36 6.15 -7.86 5.06
C LEU A 36 5.82 -7.38 3.64
N SER A 37 6.12 -8.19 2.62
CA SER A 37 5.73 -7.93 1.24
C SER A 37 4.26 -8.26 0.99
N MET A 38 3.52 -7.27 0.50
CA MET A 38 2.05 -7.36 0.37
C MET A 38 1.58 -6.99 -1.03
N PHE A 39 0.50 -7.65 -1.43
CA PHE A 39 -0.23 -7.36 -2.65
C PHE A 39 -1.54 -6.70 -2.29
N TYR A 40 -1.71 -5.50 -2.82
CA TYR A 40 -2.90 -4.69 -2.67
C TYR A 40 -3.80 -4.82 -3.88
N GLU A 41 -5.08 -5.05 -3.66
CA GLU A 41 -6.11 -5.08 -4.68
C GLU A 41 -6.93 -3.78 -4.62
N ASP A 42 -7.39 -3.31 -5.79
CA ASP A 42 -8.17 -2.08 -5.97
C ASP A 42 -7.53 -0.87 -5.27
N ALA A 43 -6.24 -0.66 -5.48
CA ALA A 43 -5.44 0.26 -4.71
C ALA A 43 -5.22 1.59 -5.44
N ASN A 44 -5.23 2.68 -4.68
CA ASN A 44 -4.86 4.00 -5.16
C ASN A 44 -3.46 4.34 -4.64
N ARG A 45 -2.55 4.62 -5.57
CA ARG A 45 -1.23 5.17 -5.30
C ARG A 45 -1.32 6.68 -5.37
N VAL A 46 -1.22 7.32 -4.21
CA VAL A 46 -1.30 8.76 -4.04
C VAL A 46 0.09 9.32 -3.79
N ILE A 47 0.56 10.20 -4.67
CA ILE A 47 1.81 10.94 -4.49
C ILE A 47 1.46 12.28 -3.84
N ARG A 48 2.11 12.59 -2.71
CA ARG A 48 1.88 13.81 -1.93
C ARG A 48 3.17 14.63 -1.87
N GLU A 49 3.04 15.95 -1.88
CA GLU A 49 4.20 16.85 -1.70
C GLU A 49 4.77 16.77 -0.29
N ASN A 50 3.91 16.53 0.71
CA ASN A 50 4.32 16.30 2.09
C ASN A 50 3.96 14.86 2.51
N PRO A 51 4.98 13.99 2.70
CA PRO A 51 4.77 12.58 3.00
C PRO A 51 4.37 12.27 4.44
N ASP A 52 4.44 13.24 5.36
CA ASP A 52 4.18 13.00 6.78
C ASP A 52 2.69 13.05 7.14
N TYR A 53 1.84 13.49 6.22
CA TYR A 53 0.42 13.64 6.46
C TYR A 53 -0.38 12.55 5.76
N PHE A 54 -1.13 11.77 6.55
CA PHE A 54 -2.16 10.85 6.08
C PHE A 54 -3.50 11.54 5.77
N SER A 55 -3.62 12.85 6.01
CA SER A 55 -4.87 13.59 5.84
C SER A 55 -5.16 13.92 4.37
N ASP A 56 -6.43 14.02 3.98
CA ASP A 56 -6.84 14.45 2.63
C ASP A 56 -6.58 15.95 2.34
N ALA A 57 -6.09 16.72 3.32
CA ALA A 57 -5.83 18.15 3.21
C ALA A 57 -4.49 18.52 2.54
N VAL A 58 -3.65 17.54 2.19
CA VAL A 58 -2.37 17.79 1.50
C VAL A 58 -2.54 17.76 -0.01
N THR A 59 -1.87 18.67 -0.70
CA THR A 59 -1.81 18.73 -2.16
C THR A 59 -1.38 17.38 -2.72
N THR A 60 -2.28 16.76 -3.47
CA THR A 60 -2.02 15.50 -4.17
C THR A 60 -1.48 15.83 -5.55
N THR A 61 -0.28 15.37 -5.86
CA THR A 61 0.37 15.58 -7.17
C THR A 61 0.09 14.45 -8.14
N GLY A 62 -0.38 13.30 -7.65
CA GLY A 62 -0.82 12.20 -8.49
C GLY A 62 -1.70 11.21 -7.73
N ASN A 63 -2.71 10.67 -8.39
CA ASN A 63 -3.54 9.59 -7.89
C ASN A 63 -3.72 8.56 -9.01
N ASN A 64 -3.05 7.42 -8.88
CA ASN A 64 -3.12 6.33 -9.85
C ASN A 64 -3.88 5.16 -9.25
N HIS A 65 -4.99 4.80 -9.87
CA HIS A 65 -5.71 3.59 -9.53
C HIS A 65 -5.07 2.38 -10.21
N GLU A 66 -4.78 1.34 -9.45
CA GLU A 66 -4.18 0.09 -9.93
C GLU A 66 -4.98 -1.10 -9.37
N THR A 67 -5.35 -2.04 -10.24
CA THR A 67 -6.09 -3.25 -9.85
C THR A 67 -5.28 -4.12 -8.89
N THR A 68 -3.95 -4.16 -9.07
CA THR A 68 -3.06 -4.87 -8.15
C THR A 68 -1.72 -4.13 -8.02
N ILE A 69 -1.31 -3.84 -6.78
CA ILE A 69 0.00 -3.26 -6.46
C ILE A 69 0.78 -4.21 -5.57
N HIS A 70 1.99 -4.57 -5.97
CA HIS A 70 2.93 -5.25 -5.09
C HIS A 70 3.80 -4.21 -4.37
N VAL A 71 3.81 -4.25 -3.04
CA VAL A 71 4.66 -3.41 -2.19
C VAL A 71 5.64 -4.31 -1.44
N PRO A 72 6.94 -4.22 -1.74
CA PRO A 72 7.96 -4.93 -0.97
C PRO A 72 8.00 -4.44 0.47
N GLY A 73 8.18 -5.35 1.42
CA GLY A 73 8.21 -5.03 2.85
C GLY A 73 9.26 -3.99 3.24
N THR A 74 10.40 -4.00 2.55
CA THR A 74 11.50 -3.02 2.74
C THR A 74 11.10 -1.59 2.45
N ASN A 75 10.07 -1.39 1.61
CA ASN A 75 9.66 -0.07 1.17
C ASN A 75 8.58 0.52 2.07
N ILE A 76 8.06 -0.22 3.06
CA ILE A 76 6.97 0.21 3.94
C ILE A 76 7.58 0.91 5.17
N VAL A 77 7.41 2.22 5.25
CA VAL A 77 7.93 3.04 6.35
C VAL A 77 6.93 3.10 7.50
N TYR A 78 5.63 3.04 7.18
CA TYR A 78 4.56 3.10 8.18
C TYR A 78 3.27 2.45 7.64
N ARG A 79 2.54 1.77 8.53
CA ARG A 79 1.25 1.12 8.28
C ARG A 79 0.23 1.49 9.37
N LYS A 80 -0.99 1.83 8.97
CA LYS A 80 -2.14 2.06 9.87
C LYS A 80 -3.39 1.31 9.42
#